data_AF-A0A7G9SSE9-F1
#
_entry.id   AF-A0A7G9SSE9-F1
#
_cell.length_a   1.000
_cell.length_b   1.000
_cell.length_c   1.000
_cell.angle_alpha   90.00
_cell.angle_beta   90.00
_cell.angle_gamma   90.00
#
_symmetry.space_group_name_H-M   'P 1'
#
loop_
_entity.id
_entity.type
_entity.pdbx_description
1 polymer ?
#
loop_
_entity_poly.entity_id
_entity_poly.type
_entity_poly.pdbx_seq_one_letter_code
_entity_poly.pdbx_strand_id
1 'polypeptide(L)'
;MAIETALIKPVVDALMALLQRGEKATLKRNAEAALRDAIRELLLANPDENKAQARIAVAKAAGILSEDVLLAEDMLQKTRAAKAKTAGKSTTGRARKTPAIKADDKQAKRPATTPRKPAKKP
;
A
#
# COMPACT_ATOMS: atom_id res chain seq x y z
N MET A 1 -0.58 -40.42 48.18
CA MET A 1 -0.54 -38.99 47.78
C MET A 1 -1.32 -38.81 46.47
N ALA A 2 -2.66 -38.73 46.54
CA ALA A 2 -3.53 -38.65 45.34
C ALA A 2 -4.16 -37.25 45.13
N ILE A 3 -3.92 -36.32 46.04
CA ILE A 3 -4.58 -35.01 46.07
C ILE A 3 -3.83 -34.00 45.19
N GLU A 4 -2.52 -34.19 44.97
CA GLU A 4 -1.69 -33.25 44.23
C GLU A 4 -1.97 -33.25 42.72
N THR A 5 -2.43 -34.36 42.14
CA THR A 5 -2.67 -34.45 40.68
C THR A 5 -4.06 -34.02 40.24
N ALA A 6 -5.05 -34.02 41.14
CA ALA A 6 -6.42 -33.63 40.84
C ALA A 6 -6.59 -32.12 40.63
N LEU A 7 -5.72 -31.30 41.23
CA LEU A 7 -5.75 -29.84 41.15
C LEU A 7 -4.94 -29.29 39.96
N ILE A 8 -4.04 -30.07 39.36
CA ILE A 8 -3.18 -29.60 38.26
C ILE A 8 -4.01 -29.32 37.01
N LYS A 9 -4.91 -30.24 36.62
CA LYS A 9 -5.72 -30.11 35.40
C LYS A 9 -6.64 -28.86 35.40
N PRO A 10 -7.44 -28.58 36.44
CA PRO A 10 -8.28 -27.38 36.46
C PRO A 10 -7.46 -26.08 36.49
N VAL A 11 -6.27 -26.07 37.11
CA VAL A 11 -5.38 -24.90 37.10
C VAL A 11 -4.81 -24.68 35.69
N VAL A 12 -4.36 -25.74 35.02
CA VAL A 12 -3.87 -25.66 33.64
C VAL A 12 -4.99 -25.21 32.70
N ASP A 13 -6.21 -25.74 32.85
CA ASP A 13 -7.36 -25.32 32.05
C ASP A 13 -7.73 -23.85 32.29
N ALA A 14 -7.66 -23.37 33.54
CA ALA A 14 -7.87 -21.95 33.86
C ALA A 14 -6.78 -21.04 33.25
N LEU A 15 -5.52 -21.47 33.26
CA LEU A 15 -4.41 -20.75 32.63
C LEU A 15 -4.56 -20.72 31.11
N MET A 16 -4.90 -21.85 30.49
CA MET A 16 -5.16 -21.93 29.05
C MET A 16 -6.37 -21.08 28.64
N ALA A 17 -7.44 -21.08 29.43
CA ALA A 17 -8.60 -20.22 29.20
C ALA A 17 -8.26 -18.73 29.33
N LEU A 18 -7.43 -18.35 30.30
CA LEU A 18 -6.96 -16.97 30.48
C LEU A 18 -6.05 -16.53 29.33
N LEU A 19 -5.15 -17.41 28.88
CA LEU A 19 -4.27 -17.15 27.73
C LEU A 19 -5.09 -16.98 26.45
N GLN A 20 -6.03 -17.89 26.17
CA GLN A 20 -6.94 -17.77 25.03
C GLN A 20 -7.79 -16.49 25.09
N ARG A 21 -8.17 -16.03 26.28
CA ARG A 21 -8.90 -14.76 26.45
C ARG A 21 -8.02 -13.56 26.13
N GLY A 22 -6.75 -13.59 26.55
CA GLY A 22 -5.76 -12.58 26.23
C GLY A 22 -5.44 -12.53 24.72
N GLU A 23 -5.27 -13.68 24.09
CA GLU A 23 -5.09 -13.80 22.64
C GLU A 23 -6.29 -13.25 21.88
N LYS A 24 -7.51 -13.59 22.27
CA LYS A 24 -8.72 -13.04 21.64
C LYS A 24 -8.82 -11.52 21.80
N ALA A 25 -8.43 -10.97 22.96
CA ALA A 25 -8.45 -9.52 23.20
C ALA A 25 -7.40 -8.78 22.35
N THR A 26 -6.20 -9.34 22.23
CA THR A 26 -5.14 -8.78 21.37
C THR A 26 -5.47 -8.91 19.89
N LEU A 27 -6.02 -10.05 19.45
CA LEU A 27 -6.52 -10.27 18.09
C LEU A 27 -7.58 -9.23 17.70
N LYS A 28 -8.56 -8.96 18.58
CA LYS A 28 -9.57 -7.92 18.34
C LYS A 28 -8.97 -6.53 18.22
N ARG A 29 -8.05 -6.14 19.12
CA ARG A 29 -7.36 -4.84 19.05
C ARG A 29 -6.53 -4.69 17.77
N ASN A 30 -5.81 -5.75 17.38
CA ASN A 30 -5.01 -5.76 16.16
C ASN A 30 -5.90 -5.67 14.91
N ALA A 31 -7.05 -6.32 14.93
CA ALA A 31 -8.03 -6.25 13.86
C ALA A 31 -8.70 -4.88 13.76
N GLU A 32 -9.01 -4.22 14.89
CA GLU A 32 -9.47 -2.83 14.91
C GLU A 32 -8.40 -1.87 14.36
N ALA A 33 -7.14 -2.05 14.75
CA ALA A 33 -6.03 -1.27 14.21
C ALA A 33 -5.86 -1.48 12.71
N ALA A 34 -5.92 -2.73 12.24
CA ALA A 34 -5.87 -3.07 10.82
C ALA A 34 -7.03 -2.42 10.03
N LEU A 35 -8.24 -2.37 10.60
CA LEU A 35 -9.39 -1.72 9.98
C LEU A 35 -9.17 -0.20 9.85
N ARG A 36 -8.68 0.46 10.90
CA ARG A 36 -8.33 1.88 10.84
C ARG A 36 -7.24 2.16 9.81
N ASP A 37 -6.25 1.29 9.72
CA ASP A 37 -5.18 1.40 8.72
C ASP A 37 -5.69 1.12 7.30
N ALA A 38 -6.70 0.27 7.13
CA ALA A 38 -7.37 0.07 5.84
C ALA A 38 -8.14 1.33 5.41
N ILE A 39 -8.91 1.94 6.32
CA ILE A 39 -9.66 3.17 6.06
C ILE A 39 -8.68 4.32 5.73
N ARG A 40 -7.60 4.47 6.51
CA ARG A 40 -6.56 5.47 6.21
C ARG A 40 -5.94 5.26 4.83
N GLU A 41 -5.63 4.02 4.45
CA GLU A 41 -5.11 3.70 3.12
C GLU A 41 -6.09 4.07 1.99
N LEU A 42 -7.39 3.81 2.20
CA LEU A 42 -8.44 4.11 1.22
C LEU A 42 -8.74 5.60 1.09
N LEU A 43 -8.39 6.42 2.09
CA LEU A 43 -8.52 7.87 2.05
C LEU A 43 -7.30 8.58 1.43
N LEU A 44 -6.21 7.85 1.15
CA LEU A 44 -5.07 8.42 0.45
C LEU A 44 -5.44 8.74 -1.01
N ALA A 45 -4.75 9.74 -1.59
CA ALA A 45 -4.96 10.14 -2.98
C ALA A 45 -4.66 9.00 -3.98
N ASN A 46 -3.73 8.11 -3.62
CA ASN A 46 -3.39 6.90 -4.38
C ASN A 46 -3.53 5.67 -3.46
N PRO A 47 -4.70 5.03 -3.40
CA PRO A 47 -4.94 3.93 -2.46
C PRO A 47 -4.35 2.60 -2.95
N ASP A 48 -3.70 1.86 -2.04
CA ASP A 48 -3.26 0.48 -2.26
C ASP A 48 -4.39 -0.52 -1.96
N GLU A 49 -5.16 -0.87 -2.99
CA GLU A 49 -6.32 -1.78 -2.89
C GLU A 49 -5.96 -3.14 -2.28
N ASN A 50 -4.81 -3.70 -2.62
CA ASN A 50 -4.37 -5.02 -2.14
C ASN A 50 -4.12 -5.01 -0.63
N LYS A 51 -3.51 -3.93 -0.11
CA LYS A 51 -3.25 -3.75 1.32
C LYS A 51 -4.55 -3.52 2.08
N ALA A 52 -5.43 -2.66 1.57
CA ALA A 52 -6.73 -2.41 2.16
C ALA A 52 -7.58 -3.69 2.22
N GLN A 53 -7.62 -4.48 1.14
CA GLN A 53 -8.33 -5.76 1.10
C GLN A 53 -7.79 -6.76 2.12
N ALA A 54 -6.47 -6.90 2.22
CA ALA A 54 -5.85 -7.81 3.18
C ALA A 54 -6.19 -7.40 4.62
N ARG A 55 -6.14 -6.11 4.94
CA ARG A 55 -6.48 -5.58 6.27
C ARG A 55 -7.96 -5.75 6.61
N ILE A 56 -8.86 -5.54 5.64
CA ILE A 56 -10.31 -5.81 5.81
C ILE A 56 -10.55 -7.32 6.04
N ALA A 57 -9.84 -8.19 5.33
CA ALA A 57 -9.96 -9.63 5.51
C ALA A 57 -9.51 -10.08 6.91
N VAL A 58 -8.43 -9.50 7.45
CA VAL A 58 -7.99 -9.74 8.84
C VAL A 58 -9.06 -9.31 9.84
N ALA A 59 -9.67 -8.14 9.62
CA ALA A 59 -10.75 -7.66 10.48
C ALA A 59 -11.99 -8.59 10.46
N LYS A 60 -12.38 -9.07 9.28
CA LYS A 60 -13.43 -10.08 9.13
C LYS A 60 -13.10 -11.39 9.83
N ALA A 61 -11.88 -11.90 9.65
CA ALA A 61 -11.43 -13.17 10.24
C ALA A 61 -11.37 -13.11 11.77
N ALA A 62 -11.08 -11.94 12.34
CA ALA A 62 -11.14 -11.71 13.78
C ALA A 62 -12.57 -11.63 14.33
N GLY A 63 -13.59 -11.74 13.48
CA GLY A 63 -15.00 -11.70 13.85
C GLY A 63 -15.48 -10.28 14.19
N ILE A 64 -14.79 -9.24 13.72
CA ILE A 64 -15.29 -7.87 13.82
C ILE A 64 -16.38 -7.70 12.76
N LEU A 65 -17.64 -7.84 13.20
CA LEU A 65 -18.83 -7.57 12.41
C LEU A 65 -19.34 -6.16 12.76
N SER A 66 -18.54 -5.15 12.45
CA SER A 66 -18.89 -3.74 12.70
C SER A 66 -19.33 -3.04 11.41
N GLU A 67 -20.13 -2.00 11.57
CA GLU A 67 -20.52 -1.08 10.47
C GLU A 67 -19.29 -0.55 9.73
N ASP A 68 -18.18 -0.33 10.44
CA ASP A 68 -16.91 0.11 9.87
C ASP A 68 -16.31 -0.86 8.84
N VAL A 69 -16.53 -2.17 9.01
CA VAL A 69 -16.06 -3.17 8.03
C VAL A 69 -16.88 -3.07 6.74
N LEU A 70 -18.20 -2.91 6.86
CA LEU A 70 -19.08 -2.70 5.71
C LEU A 70 -18.75 -1.39 4.99
N LEU A 71 -18.48 -0.32 5.74
CA LEU A 71 -18.02 0.95 5.20
C LEU A 71 -16.70 0.80 4.44
N ALA A 72 -15.70 0.12 5.03
CA ALA A 72 -14.40 -0.09 4.39
C ALA A 72 -14.52 -0.92 3.11
N GLU A 73 -15.44 -1.89 3.05
CA GLU A 73 -15.74 -2.65 1.83
C GLU A 73 -16.37 -1.78 0.74
N ASP A 74 -17.37 -0.97 1.09
CA ASP A 74 -18.00 -0.04 0.15
C ASP A 74 -16.99 0.99 -0.39
N MET A 75 -16.11 1.50 0.49
CA MET A 75 -15.00 2.35 0.09
C MET A 75 -14.04 1.65 -0.88
N LEU A 76 -13.65 0.39 -0.61
CA LEU A 76 -12.81 -0.40 -1.52
C LEU A 76 -13.48 -0.65 -2.88
N GLN A 77 -14.79 -0.87 -2.90
CA GLN A 77 -15.54 -1.01 -4.15
C GLN A 77 -15.56 0.31 -4.93
N LYS A 78 -15.78 1.44 -4.26
CA LYS A 78 -15.76 2.78 -4.89
C LYS A 78 -14.39 3.13 -5.45
N THR A 79 -13.30 2.83 -4.75
CA THR A 79 -11.94 3.08 -5.25
C THR A 79 -11.63 2.22 -6.47
N ARG A 80 -12.01 0.94 -6.46
CA ARG A 80 -11.93 0.04 -7.63
C ARG A 80 -12.73 0.56 -8.82
N ALA A 81 -13.99 0.95 -8.59
CA ALA A 81 -14.85 1.47 -9.64
C ALA A 81 -14.32 2.79 -10.21
N ALA A 82 -13.80 3.68 -9.36
CA ALA A 82 -13.17 4.93 -9.78
C ALA A 82 -11.93 4.67 -10.63
N LYS A 83 -11.05 3.76 -10.20
CA LYS A 83 -9.84 3.39 -10.94
C LYS A 83 -10.17 2.71 -12.26
N ALA A 84 -11.16 1.82 -12.30
CA ALA A 84 -11.62 1.22 -13.56
C ALA A 84 -12.16 2.28 -14.53
N LYS A 85 -12.91 3.28 -14.03
CA LYS A 85 -13.41 4.42 -14.84
C LYS A 85 -12.28 5.34 -15.34
N THR A 86 -11.17 5.44 -14.62
CA THR A 86 -10.03 6.31 -15.00
C THR A 86 -8.90 5.58 -15.71
N ALA A 87 -8.84 4.24 -15.64
CA ALA A 87 -7.80 3.41 -16.25
C ALA A 87 -7.70 3.58 -17.78
N GLY A 88 -8.82 3.88 -18.45
CA GLY A 88 -8.85 4.21 -19.88
C GLY A 88 -8.80 5.70 -20.20
N LYS A 89 -8.82 6.59 -19.19
CA LYS A 89 -8.73 8.05 -19.34
C LYS A 89 -7.30 8.58 -19.21
N SER A 90 -6.30 7.68 -19.22
CA SER A 90 -4.92 8.11 -19.51
C SER A 90 -4.95 8.87 -20.84
N THR A 91 -4.24 9.99 -20.87
CA THR A 91 -4.22 11.03 -21.88
C THR A 91 -3.66 10.58 -23.24
N THR A 92 -4.19 9.51 -23.85
CA THR A 92 -4.01 9.21 -25.27
C THR A 92 -4.98 10.06 -26.07
N GLY A 93 -4.70 11.36 -26.16
CA GLY A 93 -5.59 12.27 -26.85
C GLY A 93 -5.20 13.73 -26.80
N ARG A 94 -3.91 14.04 -26.99
CA ARG A 94 -3.36 15.23 -27.67
C ARG A 94 -1.93 15.41 -27.20
N ALA A 95 -0.98 14.97 -28.01
CA ALA A 95 0.37 15.51 -27.96
C ALA A 95 0.25 17.03 -28.05
N ARG A 96 0.43 17.74 -26.94
CA ARG A 96 0.77 19.16 -27.01
C ARG A 96 2.15 19.20 -27.63
N LYS A 97 2.26 19.74 -28.85
CA LYS A 97 3.53 20.29 -29.32
C LYS A 97 3.99 21.26 -28.26
N THR A 98 5.00 20.87 -27.50
CA THR A 98 5.80 21.80 -26.72
C THR A 98 6.46 22.76 -27.73
N PRO A 99 6.26 24.08 -27.64
CA PRO A 99 7.19 24.98 -28.29
C PRO A 99 8.54 24.77 -27.61
N ALA A 100 9.58 24.56 -28.41
CA ALA A 100 10.94 24.35 -27.95
C ALA A 100 11.38 25.55 -27.10
N ILE A 101 11.34 25.39 -25.77
CA ILE A 101 12.07 26.28 -24.87
C ILE A 101 13.52 25.83 -24.94
N LYS A 102 14.33 26.59 -25.69
CA LYS A 102 15.78 26.52 -25.61
C LYS A 102 16.18 26.89 -24.19
N ALA A 103 16.68 25.93 -23.44
CA ALA A 103 17.43 26.18 -22.23
C ALA A 103 18.69 25.31 -22.30
N ASP A 104 19.76 25.87 -22.86
CA ASP A 104 21.10 25.36 -22.65
C ASP A 104 21.83 26.41 -21.84
N ASP A 105 21.98 26.13 -20.55
CA ASP A 105 22.92 26.83 -19.68
C ASP A 105 24.03 25.84 -19.29
N LYS A 106 25.26 26.31 -19.47
CA LYS A 106 26.56 25.82 -18.98
C LYS A 106 27.27 24.61 -19.63
N GLN A 107 28.13 24.97 -20.59
CA GLN A 107 29.61 25.01 -20.42
C GLN A 107 30.39 23.69 -20.22
N ALA A 108 31.12 23.21 -21.26
CA ALA A 108 32.47 22.64 -21.12
C ALA A 108 33.22 22.37 -22.45
N LYS A 109 34.39 23.02 -22.58
CA LYS A 109 35.71 22.53 -23.07
C LYS A 109 35.94 22.08 -24.53
N ARG A 110 36.62 23.00 -25.25
CA ARG A 110 37.97 22.89 -25.90
C ARG A 110 38.14 22.19 -27.27
N PRO A 111 39.18 22.58 -28.05
CA PRO A 111 39.10 22.78 -29.50
C PRO A 111 39.66 21.61 -30.34
N ALA A 112 39.19 21.54 -31.59
CA ALA A 112 39.58 20.53 -32.58
C ALA A 112 40.92 20.83 -33.26
N THR A 113 41.84 19.87 -33.22
CA THR A 113 43.06 19.79 -34.02
C THR A 113 42.84 18.87 -35.23
N THR A 114 42.73 19.49 -36.43
CA THR A 114 43.52 19.27 -37.68
C THR A 114 43.75 17.85 -38.28
N PRO A 115 44.28 17.68 -39.52
CA PRO A 115 44.14 18.40 -40.80
C PRO A 115 44.15 17.51 -42.10
N ARG A 116 44.15 18.18 -43.28
CA ARG A 116 44.72 17.83 -44.63
C ARG A 116 43.66 17.56 -45.73
N LYS A 117 43.78 18.07 -46.98
CA LYS A 117 44.92 18.17 -47.93
C LYS A 117 44.64 19.26 -49.04
N PRO A 118 45.48 19.52 -50.07
CA PRO A 118 45.97 20.88 -50.40
C PRO A 118 45.91 21.32 -51.91
N ALA A 119 46.51 22.49 -52.20
CA ALA A 119 47.04 23.00 -53.49
C ALA A 119 46.05 23.71 -54.44
N LYS A 120 46.40 24.74 -55.24
CA LYS A 120 47.70 25.23 -55.74
C LYS A 120 47.59 26.70 -56.25
N LYS A 121 48.73 27.40 -56.19
CA LYS A 121 49.14 28.75 -56.68
C LYS A 121 49.32 28.78 -58.23
N PRO A 122 49.68 29.89 -58.93
CA PRO A 122 50.65 30.98 -58.61
C PRO A 122 50.06 32.28 -58.04
#